data_AF-A0AAE9YBV6-F1
#
_entry.id   AF-A0AAE9YBV6-F1
#
_cell.length_a   1.000
_cell.length_b   1.000
_cell.length_c   1.000
_cell.angle_alpha   90.00
_cell.angle_beta   90.00
_cell.angle_gamma   90.00
#
_symmetry.space_group_name_H-M   'P 1'
#
loop_
_entity.id
_entity.type
_entity.pdbx_description
1 polymer ?
#
loop_
_entity_poly.entity_id
_entity_poly.type
_entity_poly.pdbx_seq_one_letter_code
_entity_poly.pdbx_strand_id
1 'polypeptide(L)'
;MTTTRPTTRRLLAAVALCAALLAGTLASAPAGAQSQENTTYVRSLYADLLDRVNTTGDDAGVAYWANRLDRRSEPRVFTVQQLMKAGSEYYGQIVDINYALFLDRTADPGGRDFYVQGWRNRRFTLERVVTTLGGSNEYYNRQGATTASFVDAIYFDVLGRRADDGGRQFGIDYVSSRGGGVSGRGQYVALLVRSREKRGQVVDDAFGTFLGRAPTAQERQQFVDALTPTGLRREDFDAQLVASTEYYSRNS
;
A
#
# COMPACT_ATOMS: atom_id res chain seq x y z
N MET A 1 20.58 -39.15 39.07
CA MET A 1 20.31 -38.96 37.63
C MET A 1 18.89 -38.44 37.49
N THR A 2 18.73 -37.14 37.30
CA THR A 2 17.43 -36.46 37.25
C THR A 2 17.46 -35.51 36.07
N THR A 3 16.94 -35.98 34.94
CA THR A 3 16.93 -35.31 33.64
C THR A 3 15.81 -34.26 33.64
N THR A 4 16.18 -32.99 33.74
CA THR A 4 15.26 -31.84 33.65
C THR A 4 15.07 -31.48 32.17
N ARG A 5 13.80 -31.36 31.75
CA ARG A 5 13.36 -31.05 30.37
C ARG A 5 13.79 -29.64 29.94
N PRO A 6 14.18 -29.42 28.66
CA PRO A 6 14.43 -28.08 28.16
C PRO A 6 13.11 -27.37 27.86
N THR A 7 12.97 -26.16 28.39
CA THR A 7 11.86 -25.24 28.17
C THR A 7 11.90 -24.67 26.76
N THR A 8 10.81 -24.86 26.02
CA THR A 8 10.52 -24.29 24.71
C THR A 8 10.28 -22.78 24.82
N ARG A 9 11.28 -21.94 24.49
CA ARG A 9 11.08 -20.50 24.24
C ARG A 9 10.75 -20.30 22.76
N ARG A 10 9.46 -20.07 22.48
CA ARG A 10 8.94 -19.71 21.16
C ARG A 10 8.92 -18.19 20.98
N LEU A 11 9.31 -17.76 19.78
CA LEU A 11 8.84 -16.59 19.01
C LEU A 11 9.28 -15.17 19.43
N LEU A 12 10.40 -14.73 18.85
CA LEU A 12 10.63 -13.34 18.43
C LEU A 12 11.13 -13.39 16.97
N ALA A 13 10.19 -13.39 16.03
CA ALA A 13 10.48 -13.19 14.61
C ALA A 13 9.38 -12.27 14.07
N ALA A 14 9.63 -10.95 14.10
CA ALA A 14 8.82 -9.97 13.40
C ALA A 14 9.65 -8.70 13.13
N VAL A 15 9.95 -8.51 11.85
CA VAL A 15 10.28 -7.24 11.17
C VAL A 15 11.61 -6.58 11.56
N ALA A 16 12.71 -7.22 11.16
CA ALA A 16 13.94 -6.52 10.80
C ALA A 16 14.23 -6.84 9.34
N LEU A 17 13.70 -6.05 8.41
CA LEU A 17 14.03 -6.17 6.99
C LEU A 17 14.08 -4.79 6.32
N CYS A 18 15.05 -3.97 6.75
CA CYS A 18 15.74 -3.00 5.90
C CYS A 18 16.89 -2.35 6.70
N ALA A 19 18.04 -3.01 6.71
CA ALA A 19 19.31 -2.39 7.08
C ALA A 19 20.34 -2.81 6.02
N ALA A 20 20.23 -2.22 4.83
CA ALA A 20 21.32 -2.22 3.87
C ALA A 20 22.06 -0.88 4.01
N LEU A 21 23.36 -0.98 4.30
CA LEU A 21 24.24 0.12 4.69
C LEU A 21 24.47 1.12 3.55
N LEU A 22 24.24 2.40 3.86
CA LEU A 22 25.08 3.51 3.44
C LEU A 22 25.27 4.40 4.67
N ALA A 23 26.14 3.96 5.59
CA ALA A 23 26.60 4.78 6.70
C ALA A 23 27.63 5.79 6.16
N GLY A 24 27.15 6.82 5.46
CA GLY A 24 27.91 8.06 5.34
C GLY A 24 27.86 8.76 6.70
N THR A 25 29.02 9.05 7.29
CA THR A 25 29.11 9.87 8.51
C THR A 25 28.61 11.28 8.21
N LEU A 26 27.32 11.53 8.43
CA LEU A 26 26.79 12.89 8.40
C LEU A 26 27.08 13.54 9.76
N ALA A 27 27.85 14.62 9.72
CA ALA A 27 27.98 15.52 10.86
C ALA A 27 26.58 15.96 11.30
N SER A 28 26.32 15.99 12.61
CA SER A 28 25.02 16.45 13.13
C SER A 28 24.79 17.91 12.70
N ALA A 29 23.74 18.15 11.93
CA ALA A 29 23.33 19.49 11.51
C ALA A 29 23.04 20.38 12.74
N PRO A 30 23.23 21.72 12.65
CA PRO A 30 22.85 22.62 13.73
C PRO A 30 21.35 22.53 14.01
N ALA A 31 20.94 22.68 15.27
CA ALA A 31 19.56 22.42 15.72
C ALA A 31 18.47 23.19 14.93
N GLY A 32 18.77 24.41 14.45
CA GLY A 32 17.86 25.18 13.59
C GLY A 32 17.70 24.62 12.17
N ALA A 33 18.75 24.05 11.58
CA ALA A 33 18.67 23.38 10.28
C ALA A 33 17.88 22.07 10.37
N GLN A 34 18.08 21.31 11.46
CA GLN A 34 17.35 20.06 11.68
C GLN A 34 15.83 20.29 11.87
N SER A 35 15.43 21.40 12.51
CA SER A 35 14.02 21.76 12.66
C SER A 35 13.36 22.15 11.33
N GLN A 36 14.11 22.84 10.46
CA GLN A 36 13.66 23.14 9.10
C GLN A 36 13.52 21.88 8.24
N GLU A 37 14.50 20.96 8.31
CA GLU A 37 14.47 19.66 7.63
C GLU A 37 13.24 18.83 8.03
N ASN A 38 12.98 18.71 9.33
CA ASN A 38 11.80 17.98 9.83
C ASN A 38 10.49 18.64 9.40
N THR A 39 10.45 19.98 9.31
CA THR A 39 9.28 20.72 8.81
C THR A 39 9.03 20.45 7.33
N THR A 40 10.06 20.49 6.49
CA THR A 40 9.96 20.16 5.06
C THR A 40 9.56 18.70 4.87
N TYR A 41 10.19 17.78 5.62
CA TYR A 41 9.88 16.35 5.57
C TYR A 41 8.42 16.08 5.89
N VAL A 42 7.92 16.63 7.00
CA VAL A 42 6.51 16.44 7.39
C VAL A 42 5.57 17.03 6.33
N ARG A 43 5.88 18.20 5.77
CA ARG A 43 5.07 18.77 4.68
C ARG A 43 4.98 17.84 3.47
N SER A 44 6.10 17.23 3.08
CA SER A 44 6.14 16.25 1.99
C SER A 44 5.31 15.01 2.31
N LEU A 45 5.28 14.54 3.56
CA LEU A 45 4.36 13.48 3.97
C LEU A 45 2.89 13.86 3.79
N TYR A 46 2.50 15.10 4.11
CA TYR A 46 1.12 15.58 3.88
C TYR A 46 0.77 15.62 2.39
N ALA A 47 1.71 16.03 1.53
CA ALA A 47 1.50 16.03 0.09
C ALA A 47 1.39 14.60 -0.46
N ASP A 48 2.39 13.75 -0.21
CA ASP A 48 2.52 12.45 -0.88
C ASP A 48 1.56 11.38 -0.32
N LEU A 49 1.18 11.47 0.96
CA LEU A 49 0.24 10.52 1.56
C LEU A 49 -1.20 11.04 1.53
N LEU A 50 -1.42 12.32 1.79
CA LEU A 50 -2.78 12.84 1.99
C LEU A 50 -3.28 13.69 0.81
N ASP A 51 -2.50 13.83 -0.25
CA ASP A 51 -2.76 14.73 -1.40
C ASP A 51 -2.99 16.19 -0.95
N ARG A 52 -2.41 16.58 0.19
CA ARG A 52 -2.56 17.94 0.74
C ARG A 52 -1.39 18.81 0.31
N VAL A 53 -1.30 19.06 -1.00
CA VAL A 53 -0.22 19.82 -1.64
C VAL A 53 -0.11 21.28 -1.19
N ASN A 54 -1.19 21.85 -0.64
CA ASN A 54 -1.22 23.24 -0.16
C ASN A 54 -0.92 23.39 1.34
N THR A 55 -0.47 22.32 2.02
CA THR A 55 -0.12 22.37 3.45
C THR A 55 1.13 23.23 3.64
N THR A 56 1.02 24.31 4.41
CA THR A 56 2.14 25.22 4.69
C THR A 56 3.00 24.73 5.85
N GLY A 57 4.23 25.23 5.96
CA GLY A 57 5.11 24.94 7.13
C GLY A 57 4.51 25.37 8.46
N ASP A 58 3.69 26.41 8.46
CA ASP A 58 3.03 26.96 9.66
C ASP A 58 1.73 26.23 10.01
N ASP A 59 1.37 25.17 9.28
CA ASP A 59 0.21 24.33 9.62
C ASP A 59 0.42 23.68 11.00
N ALA A 60 -0.59 23.74 11.86
CA ALA A 60 -0.50 23.23 13.23
C ALA A 60 -0.19 21.72 13.28
N GLY A 61 -0.67 20.95 12.30
CA GLY A 61 -0.37 19.54 12.15
C GLY A 61 1.07 19.30 11.70
N VAL A 62 1.61 20.14 10.80
CA VAL A 62 3.03 20.09 10.40
C VAL A 62 3.93 20.40 11.60
N ALA A 63 3.66 21.50 12.29
CA ALA A 63 4.41 21.91 13.47
C ALA A 63 4.35 20.84 14.58
N TYR A 64 3.20 20.21 14.79
CA TYR A 64 3.04 19.16 15.80
C TYR A 64 3.96 17.95 15.54
N TRP A 65 3.99 17.44 14.31
CA TRP A 65 4.82 16.28 13.98
C TRP A 65 6.30 16.64 13.87
N ALA A 66 6.64 17.81 13.31
CA ALA A 66 8.03 18.27 13.22
C ALA A 66 8.66 18.39 14.62
N ASN A 67 7.95 19.00 15.59
CA ASN A 67 8.41 19.11 16.97
C ASN A 67 8.67 17.75 17.65
N ARG A 68 7.87 16.72 17.33
CA ARG A 68 8.09 15.35 17.86
C ARG A 68 9.33 14.69 17.29
N LEU A 69 9.63 14.95 16.01
CA LEU A 69 10.84 14.48 15.34
C LEU A 69 12.08 15.24 15.85
N ASP A 70 11.99 16.55 16.06
CA ASP A 70 13.07 17.38 16.61
C ASP A 70 13.51 16.90 17.99
N ARG A 71 12.54 16.58 18.85
CA ARG A 71 12.79 16.05 20.19
C ARG A 71 13.24 14.59 20.20
N ARG A 72 13.31 13.95 19.04
CA ARG A 72 13.60 12.51 18.84
C ARG A 72 12.70 11.60 19.70
N SER A 73 11.49 12.08 20.00
CA SER A 73 10.53 11.38 20.85
C SER A 73 9.87 10.20 20.15
N GLU A 74 9.81 10.23 18.82
CA GLU A 74 9.16 9.20 18.01
C GLU A 74 10.01 8.87 16.76
N PRO A 75 10.10 7.60 16.34
CA PRO A 75 10.67 7.23 15.05
C PRO A 75 9.85 7.78 13.88
N ARG A 76 10.49 8.10 12.73
CA ARG A 76 9.78 8.58 11.52
C ARG A 76 8.63 7.67 11.09
N VAL A 77 8.85 6.35 11.15
CA VAL A 77 7.82 5.36 10.78
C VAL A 77 6.57 5.46 11.67
N PHE A 78 6.73 5.84 12.93
CA PHE A 78 5.58 6.08 13.80
C PHE A 78 4.79 7.30 13.32
N THR A 79 5.44 8.44 13.08
CA THR A 79 4.79 9.65 12.53
C THR A 79 4.03 9.35 11.24
N VAL A 80 4.65 8.65 10.30
CA VAL A 80 4.04 8.23 9.03
C VAL A 80 2.80 7.37 9.26
N GLN A 81 2.91 6.33 10.10
CA GLN A 81 1.78 5.46 10.41
C GLN A 81 0.64 6.22 11.09
N GLN A 82 0.96 7.21 11.93
CA GLN A 82 -0.07 8.04 12.56
C GLN A 82 -0.75 8.95 11.54
N LEU A 83 -0.02 9.58 10.61
CA LEU A 83 -0.62 10.37 9.54
C LEU A 83 -1.57 9.54 8.67
N MET A 84 -1.13 8.34 8.26
CA MET A 84 -1.97 7.40 7.49
C MET A 84 -3.21 6.93 8.26
N LYS A 85 -3.12 6.76 9.59
CA LYS A 85 -4.24 6.32 10.45
C LYS A 85 -5.18 7.44 10.86
N ALA A 86 -4.67 8.66 10.98
CA ALA A 86 -5.41 9.82 11.47
C ALA A 86 -6.42 10.33 10.44
N GLY A 87 -6.18 10.12 9.15
CA GLY A 87 -7.06 10.56 8.08
C GLY A 87 -8.02 9.48 7.57
N SER A 88 -9.29 9.85 7.37
CA SER A 88 -10.13 9.24 6.33
C SER A 88 -9.65 9.61 4.92
N GLU A 89 -8.66 10.50 4.80
CA GLU A 89 -8.15 11.04 3.54
C GLU A 89 -7.32 10.00 2.78
N TYR A 90 -6.28 9.43 3.39
CA TYR A 90 -5.44 8.40 2.76
C TYR A 90 -6.29 7.23 2.24
N TYR A 91 -7.03 6.57 3.14
CA TYR A 91 -7.84 5.40 2.77
C TYR A 91 -9.05 5.79 1.92
N GLY A 92 -9.62 6.97 2.13
CA GLY A 92 -10.75 7.44 1.36
C GLY A 92 -10.39 7.71 -0.09
N GLN A 93 -9.24 8.36 -0.36
CA GLN A 93 -8.73 8.56 -1.71
C GLN A 93 -8.50 7.24 -2.43
N ILE A 94 -7.90 6.26 -1.75
CA ILE A 94 -7.72 4.91 -2.30
C ILE A 94 -9.07 4.30 -2.68
N VAL A 95 -10.08 4.41 -1.80
CA VAL A 95 -11.43 3.92 -2.11
C VAL A 95 -12.00 4.66 -3.32
N ASP A 96 -11.94 5.99 -3.34
CA ASP A 96 -12.48 6.83 -4.40
C ASP A 96 -11.85 6.51 -5.77
N ILE A 97 -10.52 6.35 -5.82
CA ILE A 97 -9.78 5.94 -7.02
C ILE A 97 -10.23 4.56 -7.52
N ASN A 98 -10.43 3.59 -6.62
CA ASN A 98 -10.85 2.25 -7.01
C ASN A 98 -12.31 2.22 -7.47
N TYR A 99 -13.18 3.05 -6.91
CA TYR A 99 -14.54 3.23 -7.41
C TYR A 99 -14.53 3.84 -8.82
N ALA A 100 -13.71 4.87 -9.06
CA ALA A 100 -13.57 5.44 -10.39
C ALA A 100 -13.01 4.43 -11.40
N LEU A 101 -11.95 3.70 -11.04
CA LEU A 101 -11.30 2.72 -11.91
C LEU A 101 -12.24 1.58 -12.31
N PHE A 102 -12.92 0.95 -11.35
CA PHE A 102 -13.73 -0.23 -11.64
C PHE A 102 -15.17 0.12 -12.03
N LEU A 103 -15.77 1.11 -11.38
CA LEU A 103 -17.20 1.37 -11.50
C LEU A 103 -17.54 2.66 -12.24
N ASP A 104 -16.54 3.50 -12.55
CA ASP A 104 -16.69 4.77 -13.28
C ASP A 104 -17.73 5.69 -12.62
N ARG A 105 -17.64 5.75 -11.29
CA ARG A 105 -18.43 6.63 -10.45
C ARG A 105 -17.70 6.92 -9.15
N THR A 106 -18.15 7.96 -8.44
CA THR A 106 -17.69 8.21 -7.07
C THR A 106 -18.25 7.17 -6.11
N ALA A 107 -17.49 6.89 -5.04
CA ALA A 107 -18.01 6.13 -3.92
C ALA A 107 -19.18 6.87 -3.27
N ASP A 108 -20.24 6.15 -2.93
CA ASP A 108 -21.29 6.71 -2.08
C ASP A 108 -20.75 6.86 -0.64
N PRO A 109 -21.26 7.83 0.16
CA PRO A 109 -20.73 8.08 1.50
C PRO A 109 -20.72 6.84 2.40
N GLY A 110 -21.76 6.00 2.35
CA GLY A 110 -21.87 4.80 3.17
C GLY A 110 -20.87 3.71 2.77
N GLY A 111 -20.73 3.44 1.47
CA GLY A 111 -19.75 2.51 0.93
C GLY A 111 -18.32 2.95 1.23
N ARG A 112 -18.03 4.25 1.07
CA ARG A 112 -16.72 4.83 1.41
C ARG A 112 -16.38 4.64 2.89
N ASP A 113 -17.30 5.00 3.78
CA ASP A 113 -17.11 4.87 5.23
C ASP A 113 -16.95 3.42 5.67
N PHE A 114 -17.69 2.48 5.07
CA PHE A 114 -17.55 1.05 5.34
C PHE A 114 -16.11 0.55 5.09
N TYR A 115 -15.52 0.90 3.94
CA TYR A 115 -14.15 0.50 3.63
C TYR A 115 -13.13 1.19 4.54
N VAL A 116 -13.26 2.50 4.76
CA VAL A 116 -12.36 3.26 5.63
C VAL A 116 -12.36 2.71 7.05
N GLN A 117 -13.54 2.45 7.63
CA GLN A 117 -13.65 1.90 8.99
C GLN A 117 -13.10 0.47 9.08
N GLY A 118 -13.37 -0.38 8.08
CA GLY A 118 -12.81 -1.72 8.06
C GLY A 118 -11.29 -1.72 7.93
N TRP A 119 -10.72 -0.77 7.19
CA TRP A 119 -9.27 -0.62 7.09
C TRP A 119 -8.63 -0.11 8.37
N ARG A 120 -9.20 0.94 9.00
CA ARG A 120 -8.69 1.48 10.28
C ARG A 120 -8.63 0.43 11.38
N ASN A 121 -9.58 -0.50 11.38
CA ASN A 121 -9.63 -1.63 12.32
C ASN A 121 -8.80 -2.85 11.87
N ARG A 122 -7.97 -2.69 10.82
CA ARG A 122 -7.17 -3.74 10.16
C ARG A 122 -7.97 -4.96 9.69
N ARG A 123 -9.30 -4.83 9.55
CA ARG A 123 -10.22 -5.88 9.08
C ARG A 123 -10.19 -6.02 7.56
N PHE A 124 -9.94 -4.93 6.84
CA PHE A 124 -9.80 -4.90 5.39
C PHE A 124 -8.38 -4.55 4.96
N THR A 125 -8.15 -4.78 3.68
CA THR A 125 -6.92 -4.48 2.95
C THR A 125 -7.31 -3.89 1.59
N LEU A 126 -6.35 -3.31 0.86
CA LEU A 126 -6.59 -2.80 -0.50
C LEU A 126 -7.19 -3.87 -1.40
N GLU A 127 -6.66 -5.09 -1.30
CA GLU A 127 -7.09 -6.23 -2.08
C GLU A 127 -8.56 -6.53 -1.83
N ARG A 128 -9.09 -6.29 -0.62
CA ARG A 128 -10.52 -6.46 -0.34
C ARG A 128 -11.38 -5.45 -1.10
N VAL A 129 -10.94 -4.19 -1.21
CA VAL A 129 -11.63 -3.16 -1.99
C VAL A 129 -11.66 -3.57 -3.46
N VAL A 130 -10.49 -3.83 -4.04
CA VAL A 130 -10.33 -4.22 -5.45
C VAL A 130 -11.15 -5.47 -5.79
N THR A 131 -11.08 -6.51 -4.97
CA THR A 131 -11.81 -7.78 -5.21
C THR A 131 -13.32 -7.63 -5.09
N THR A 132 -13.79 -6.73 -4.22
CA THR A 132 -15.23 -6.48 -4.06
C THR A 132 -15.77 -5.68 -5.23
N LEU A 133 -15.10 -4.59 -5.61
CA LEU A 133 -15.55 -3.73 -6.70
C LEU A 133 -15.39 -4.42 -8.06
N GLY A 134 -14.19 -4.95 -8.35
CA GLY A 134 -13.91 -5.67 -9.60
C GLY A 134 -14.70 -6.97 -9.75
N GLY A 135 -15.02 -7.67 -8.65
CA GLY A 135 -15.84 -8.90 -8.70
C GLY A 135 -17.35 -8.66 -8.81
N SER A 136 -17.81 -7.41 -8.66
CA SER A 136 -19.22 -7.06 -8.49
C SER A 136 -20.08 -7.37 -9.72
N ASN A 137 -21.41 -7.38 -9.54
CA ASN A 137 -22.35 -7.41 -10.66
C ASN A 137 -22.30 -6.11 -11.48
N GLU A 138 -22.03 -4.98 -10.81
CA GLU A 138 -21.94 -3.68 -11.47
C GLU A 138 -20.78 -3.65 -12.47
N TYR A 139 -19.58 -4.03 -12.04
CA TYR A 139 -18.42 -4.18 -12.92
C TYR A 139 -18.72 -5.16 -14.06
N TYR A 140 -19.19 -6.36 -13.74
CA TYR A 140 -19.51 -7.40 -14.72
C TYR A 140 -20.49 -6.93 -15.82
N ASN A 141 -21.56 -6.23 -15.43
CA ASN A 141 -22.55 -5.72 -16.37
C ASN A 141 -21.99 -4.62 -17.26
N ARG A 142 -21.16 -3.72 -16.70
CA ARG A 142 -20.48 -2.66 -17.47
C ARG A 142 -19.56 -3.25 -18.55
N GLN A 143 -18.93 -4.38 -18.26
CA GLN A 143 -18.04 -5.04 -19.21
C GLN A 143 -18.77 -5.94 -20.22
N GLY A 144 -20.09 -5.82 -20.38
CA GLY A 144 -20.85 -6.57 -21.39
C GLY A 144 -21.43 -7.90 -20.90
N ALA A 145 -21.42 -8.14 -19.59
CA ALA A 145 -22.14 -9.23 -18.93
C ALA A 145 -21.81 -10.65 -19.45
N THR A 146 -20.56 -10.89 -19.87
CA THR A 146 -20.05 -12.23 -20.18
C THR A 146 -18.79 -12.54 -19.37
N THR A 147 -18.53 -13.82 -19.07
CA THR A 147 -17.28 -14.24 -18.42
C THR A 147 -16.05 -13.81 -19.21
N ALA A 148 -16.11 -13.94 -20.55
CA ALA A 148 -15.01 -13.60 -21.43
C ALA A 148 -14.67 -12.10 -21.37
N SER A 149 -15.67 -11.24 -21.55
CA SER A 149 -15.48 -9.79 -21.50
C SER A 149 -15.10 -9.28 -20.11
N PHE A 150 -15.61 -9.93 -19.05
CA PHE A 150 -15.16 -9.70 -17.68
C PHE A 150 -13.68 -10.01 -17.49
N VAL A 151 -13.22 -11.19 -17.94
CA VAL A 151 -11.81 -11.61 -17.81
C VAL A 151 -10.90 -10.66 -18.58
N ASP A 152 -11.27 -10.30 -19.81
CA ASP A 152 -10.49 -9.39 -20.64
C ASP A 152 -10.30 -8.02 -19.98
N ALA A 153 -11.40 -7.45 -19.45
CA ALA A 153 -11.38 -6.15 -18.79
C ALA A 153 -10.64 -6.19 -17.43
N ILE A 154 -10.96 -7.14 -16.55
CA ILE A 154 -10.38 -7.15 -15.19
C ILE A 154 -8.89 -7.47 -15.20
N TYR A 155 -8.43 -8.23 -16.19
CA TYR A 155 -7.01 -8.49 -16.38
C TYR A 155 -6.28 -7.19 -16.73
N PHE A 156 -6.85 -6.40 -17.66
CA PHE A 156 -6.29 -5.11 -18.04
C PHE A 156 -6.34 -4.10 -16.89
N ASP A 157 -7.48 -3.97 -16.21
CA ASP A 157 -7.64 -2.97 -15.14
C ASP A 157 -6.75 -3.28 -13.93
N VAL A 158 -6.47 -4.56 -13.65
CA VAL A 158 -5.60 -4.95 -12.53
C VAL A 158 -4.12 -4.95 -12.92
N LEU A 159 -3.75 -5.47 -14.09
CA LEU A 159 -2.36 -5.71 -14.49
C LEU A 159 -1.83 -4.73 -15.55
N GLY A 160 -2.65 -3.82 -16.07
CA GLY A 160 -2.24 -2.80 -17.04
C GLY A 160 -1.90 -3.34 -18.43
N ARG A 161 -2.22 -4.60 -18.72
CA ARG A 161 -1.98 -5.23 -20.03
C ARG A 161 -3.08 -6.24 -20.36
N ARG A 162 -3.22 -6.58 -21.64
CA ARG A 162 -4.11 -7.66 -22.06
C ARG A 162 -3.55 -9.02 -21.65
N ALA A 163 -4.44 -9.94 -21.33
CA ALA A 163 -4.09 -11.35 -21.18
C ALA A 163 -3.63 -11.90 -22.53
N ASP A 164 -2.63 -12.79 -22.51
CA ASP A 164 -2.39 -13.69 -23.64
C ASP A 164 -3.49 -14.76 -23.71
N ASP A 165 -3.52 -15.52 -24.81
CA ASP A 165 -4.56 -16.53 -25.05
C ASP A 165 -4.66 -17.56 -23.91
N GLY A 166 -3.53 -17.95 -23.33
CA GLY A 166 -3.49 -18.92 -22.24
C GLY A 166 -4.01 -18.35 -20.92
N GLY A 167 -3.56 -17.15 -20.55
CA GLY A 167 -4.02 -16.44 -19.35
C GLY A 167 -5.50 -16.07 -19.42
N ARG A 168 -5.97 -15.71 -20.62
CA ARG A 168 -7.38 -15.45 -20.89
C ARG A 168 -8.22 -16.71 -20.72
N GLN A 169 -7.83 -17.80 -21.36
CA GLN A 169 -8.56 -19.07 -21.27
C GLN A 169 -8.60 -19.58 -19.82
N PHE A 170 -7.47 -19.52 -19.11
CA PHE A 170 -7.41 -19.85 -17.69
C PHE A 170 -8.42 -19.03 -16.85
N GLY A 171 -8.51 -17.72 -17.10
CA GLY A 171 -9.46 -16.88 -16.38
C GLY A 171 -10.92 -17.25 -16.64
N ILE A 172 -11.26 -17.54 -17.90
CA ILE A 172 -12.60 -17.97 -18.29
C ILE A 172 -12.96 -19.28 -17.59
N ASP A 173 -12.07 -20.26 -17.62
CA ASP A 173 -12.30 -21.56 -17.00
C ASP A 173 -12.37 -21.45 -15.47
N TYR A 174 -11.53 -20.59 -14.87
CA TYR A 174 -11.50 -20.36 -13.43
C TYR A 174 -12.83 -19.78 -12.92
N VAL A 175 -13.38 -18.77 -13.61
CA VAL A 175 -14.63 -18.13 -13.24
C VAL A 175 -15.82 -19.05 -13.53
N SER A 176 -15.82 -19.74 -14.67
CA SER A 176 -16.92 -20.62 -15.09
C SER A 176 -17.04 -21.85 -14.20
N SER A 177 -15.91 -22.47 -13.80
CA SER A 177 -15.90 -23.59 -12.84
C SER A 177 -16.43 -23.22 -11.45
N ARG A 178 -16.61 -21.93 -11.16
CA ARG A 178 -17.18 -21.38 -9.92
C ARG A 178 -18.59 -20.82 -10.12
N GLY A 179 -19.25 -21.20 -11.22
CA GLY A 179 -20.62 -20.81 -11.53
C GLY A 179 -20.79 -19.39 -12.09
N GLY A 180 -19.70 -18.68 -12.43
CA GLY A 180 -19.75 -17.37 -13.07
C GLY A 180 -20.25 -16.20 -12.21
N GLY A 181 -20.71 -16.47 -10.98
CA GLY A 181 -21.25 -15.47 -10.06
C GLY A 181 -20.20 -14.59 -9.40
N VAL A 182 -20.67 -13.62 -8.60
CA VAL A 182 -19.85 -12.63 -7.87
C VAL A 182 -18.71 -13.29 -7.09
N SER A 183 -18.96 -14.42 -6.42
CA SER A 183 -17.93 -15.15 -5.66
C SER A 183 -16.79 -15.65 -6.55
N GLY A 184 -17.10 -16.23 -7.71
CA GLY A 184 -16.08 -16.73 -8.64
C GLY A 184 -15.26 -15.61 -9.27
N ARG A 185 -15.92 -14.52 -9.66
CA ARG A 185 -15.27 -13.32 -10.20
C ARG A 185 -14.37 -12.65 -9.18
N GLY A 186 -14.85 -12.43 -7.95
CA GLY A 186 -14.05 -11.87 -6.88
C GLY A 186 -12.82 -12.72 -6.52
N GLN A 187 -12.95 -14.04 -6.58
CA GLN A 187 -11.80 -14.95 -6.41
C GLN A 187 -10.79 -14.83 -7.54
N TYR A 188 -11.24 -14.67 -8.79
CA TYR A 188 -10.33 -14.43 -9.92
C TYR A 188 -9.59 -13.10 -9.80
N VAL A 189 -10.30 -12.01 -9.44
CA VAL A 189 -9.67 -10.71 -9.15
C VAL A 189 -8.61 -10.86 -8.05
N ALA A 190 -8.90 -11.66 -7.02
CA ALA A 190 -7.95 -11.88 -5.92
C ALA A 190 -6.67 -12.60 -6.39
N LEU A 191 -6.76 -13.49 -7.38
CA LEU A 191 -5.57 -14.13 -7.98
C LEU A 191 -4.71 -13.12 -8.72
N LEU A 192 -5.32 -12.23 -9.51
CA LEU A 192 -4.60 -11.19 -10.26
C LEU A 192 -3.90 -10.21 -9.30
N VAL A 193 -4.62 -9.71 -8.30
CA VAL A 193 -4.09 -8.76 -7.32
C VAL A 193 -2.95 -9.36 -6.49
N ARG A 194 -3.03 -10.66 -6.18
CA ARG A 194 -1.99 -11.40 -5.45
C ARG A 194 -0.95 -12.02 -6.38
N SER A 195 -0.95 -11.72 -7.66
CA SER A 195 0.06 -12.23 -8.57
C SER A 195 1.42 -11.59 -8.29
N ARG A 196 2.50 -12.31 -8.61
CA ARG A 196 3.86 -11.76 -8.50
C ARG A 196 4.06 -10.55 -9.42
N GLU A 197 3.38 -10.55 -10.56
CA GLU A 197 3.36 -9.42 -11.48
C GLU A 197 2.78 -8.16 -10.83
N LYS A 198 1.57 -8.26 -10.24
CA LYS A 198 0.96 -7.11 -9.57
C LYS A 198 1.79 -6.62 -8.40
N ARG A 199 2.37 -7.52 -7.61
CA ARG A 199 3.31 -7.13 -6.53
C ARG A 199 4.51 -6.38 -7.08
N GLY A 200 5.06 -6.83 -8.21
CA GLY A 200 6.14 -6.15 -8.91
C GLY A 200 5.77 -4.72 -9.29
N GLN A 201 4.63 -4.54 -9.95
CA GLN A 201 4.10 -3.22 -10.32
C GLN A 201 3.91 -2.31 -9.09
N VAL A 202 3.31 -2.85 -8.03
CA VAL A 202 3.14 -2.13 -6.76
C VAL A 202 4.47 -1.62 -6.20
N VAL A 203 5.52 -2.43 -6.25
CA VAL A 203 6.86 -2.02 -5.78
C VAL A 203 7.46 -0.98 -6.71
N ASP A 204 7.39 -1.19 -8.02
CA ASP A 204 7.93 -0.27 -9.03
C ASP A 204 7.26 1.11 -8.94
N ASP A 205 5.93 1.15 -8.83
CA ASP A 205 5.13 2.37 -8.69
C ASP A 205 5.44 3.11 -7.39
N ALA A 206 5.58 2.40 -6.27
CA ALA A 206 5.85 3.02 -4.97
C ALA A 206 7.26 3.63 -4.92
N PHE A 207 8.25 2.96 -5.51
CA PHE A 207 9.60 3.52 -5.67
C PHE A 207 9.62 4.74 -6.58
N GLY A 208 8.91 4.70 -7.71
CA GLY A 208 8.77 5.85 -8.60
C GLY A 208 8.10 7.03 -7.92
N THR A 209 7.01 6.78 -7.20
CA THR A 209 6.20 7.81 -6.53
C THR A 209 6.94 8.42 -5.34
N PHE A 210 7.41 7.60 -4.40
CA PHE A 210 7.97 8.10 -3.15
C PHE A 210 9.47 8.38 -3.22
N LEU A 211 10.23 7.56 -3.97
CA LEU A 211 11.68 7.68 -4.03
C LEU A 211 12.19 8.26 -5.34
N GLY A 212 11.31 8.55 -6.32
CA GLY A 212 11.68 9.16 -7.59
C GLY A 212 12.74 8.37 -8.39
N ARG A 213 12.75 7.04 -8.23
CA ARG A 213 13.66 6.12 -8.94
C ARG A 213 13.01 4.74 -9.09
N ALA A 214 13.57 3.90 -9.96
CA ALA A 214 13.21 2.47 -9.97
C ALA A 214 13.89 1.73 -8.79
N PRO A 215 13.28 0.63 -8.29
CA PRO A 215 13.95 -0.26 -7.36
C PRO A 215 15.09 -1.01 -8.07
N THR A 216 16.16 -1.32 -7.35
CA THR A 216 17.15 -2.30 -7.81
C THR A 216 16.51 -3.69 -7.88
N ALA A 217 17.11 -4.62 -8.63
CA ALA A 217 16.61 -5.99 -8.73
C ALA A 217 16.50 -6.67 -7.35
N GLN A 218 17.43 -6.39 -6.44
CA GLN A 218 17.42 -6.94 -5.08
C GLN A 218 16.31 -6.33 -4.22
N GLU A 219 16.16 -5.00 -4.22
CA GLU A 219 15.06 -4.32 -3.51
C GLU A 219 13.70 -4.81 -4.01
N ARG A 220 13.54 -4.88 -5.34
CA ARG A 220 12.31 -5.35 -5.97
C ARG A 220 11.97 -6.77 -5.53
N GLN A 221 12.95 -7.68 -5.59
CA GLN A 221 12.76 -9.06 -5.17
C GLN A 221 12.37 -9.16 -3.70
N GLN A 222 13.08 -8.44 -2.83
CA GLN A 222 12.83 -8.42 -1.40
C GLN A 222 11.39 -7.98 -1.07
N PHE A 223 10.92 -6.88 -1.65
CA PHE A 223 9.57 -6.38 -1.38
C PHE A 223 8.47 -7.21 -2.03
N VAL A 224 8.70 -7.75 -3.23
CA VAL A 224 7.76 -8.68 -3.88
C VAL A 224 7.55 -9.95 -3.04
N ASP A 225 8.60 -10.45 -2.39
CA ASP A 225 8.52 -11.62 -1.50
C ASP A 225 7.91 -11.27 -0.14
N ALA A 226 8.09 -10.02 0.33
CA ALA A 226 7.51 -9.54 1.57
C ALA A 226 6.00 -9.25 1.46
N LEU A 227 5.54 -8.70 0.33
CA LEU A 227 4.16 -8.25 0.08
C LEU A 227 3.16 -9.41 -0.11
N THR A 228 3.03 -10.29 0.88
CA THR A 228 2.13 -11.45 0.81
C THR A 228 0.90 -11.27 1.71
N PRO A 229 -0.19 -12.04 1.51
CA PRO A 229 -1.40 -11.92 2.35
C PRO A 229 -1.16 -12.08 3.86
N THR A 230 -0.10 -12.80 4.24
CA THR A 230 0.31 -13.01 5.64
C THR A 230 1.59 -12.26 6.00
N GLY A 231 2.16 -11.51 5.06
CA GLY A 231 3.42 -10.78 5.21
C GLY A 231 3.21 -9.29 5.39
N LEU A 232 4.06 -8.50 4.73
CA LEU A 232 3.99 -7.05 4.71
C LEU A 232 2.72 -6.60 4.00
N ARG A 233 1.91 -5.77 4.65
CA ARG A 233 0.76 -5.13 4.01
C ARG A 233 1.22 -3.97 3.13
N ARG A 234 0.40 -3.63 2.14
CA ARG A 234 0.67 -2.48 1.26
C ARG A 234 0.90 -1.19 2.04
N GLU A 235 0.03 -0.87 2.99
CA GLU A 235 0.15 0.33 3.81
C GLU A 235 1.42 0.35 4.67
N ASP A 236 1.84 -0.83 5.17
CA ASP A 236 3.05 -0.95 5.98
C ASP A 236 4.31 -0.84 5.09
N PHE A 237 4.23 -1.26 3.83
CA PHE A 237 5.28 -1.06 2.82
C PHE A 237 5.43 0.42 2.44
N ASP A 238 4.33 1.09 2.09
CA ASP A 238 4.34 2.52 1.76
C ASP A 238 4.90 3.32 2.95
N ALA A 239 4.47 2.98 4.18
CA ALA A 239 4.98 3.60 5.39
C ALA A 239 6.50 3.42 5.59
N GLN A 240 7.05 2.25 5.23
CA GLN A 240 8.49 2.00 5.31
C GLN A 240 9.28 2.82 4.30
N LEU A 241 8.76 2.98 3.07
CA LEU A 241 9.43 3.76 2.04
C LEU A 241 9.48 5.26 2.42
N VAL A 242 8.36 5.86 2.82
CA VAL A 242 8.33 7.29 3.17
C VAL A 242 8.95 7.60 4.54
N ALA A 243 9.16 6.59 5.38
CA ALA A 243 9.95 6.72 6.62
C ALA A 243 11.46 6.49 6.42
N SER A 244 11.87 6.08 5.22
CA SER A 244 13.26 5.73 4.92
C SER A 244 14.19 6.94 4.99
N THR A 245 15.49 6.67 5.15
CA THR A 245 16.51 7.73 5.10
C THR A 245 16.58 8.37 3.73
N GLU A 246 16.40 7.58 2.67
CA GLU A 246 16.40 8.09 1.30
C GLU A 246 15.27 9.10 1.06
N TYR A 247 14.03 8.72 1.42
CA TYR A 247 12.90 9.64 1.29
C TYR A 247 13.13 10.92 2.09
N TYR A 248 13.57 10.79 3.35
CA TYR A 248 13.85 11.96 4.19
C TYR A 248 14.89 12.87 3.54
N SER A 249 16.04 12.34 3.14
CA SER A 249 17.12 13.12 2.53
C SER A 249 16.73 13.82 1.22
N ARG A 250 15.70 13.32 0.51
CA ARG A 250 15.16 13.97 -0.70
C ARG A 250 14.14 15.07 -0.39
N ASN A 251 13.48 14.98 0.76
CA ASN A 251 12.27 15.74 1.07
C ASN A 251 12.39 16.57 2.35
N SER A 252 13.61 16.77 2.87
CA SER A 252 13.92 17.52 4.08
C SER A 252 14.79 18.74 3.77
#